data_AF-A0A816DVI2-F1
#
_entry.id   AF-A0A816DVI2-F1
#
_cell.length_a   1.000
_cell.length_b   1.000
_cell.length_c   1.000
_cell.angle_alpha   90.00
_cell.angle_beta   90.00
_cell.angle_gamma   90.00
#
_symmetry.space_group_name_H-M   'P 1'
#
loop_
_entity.id
_entity.type
_entity.pdbx_description
1 polymer ?
#
loop_
_entity_poly.entity_id
_entity_poly.type
_entity_poly.pdbx_seq_one_letter_code
_entity_poly.pdbx_strand_id
1 'polypeptide(L)'
;MKNVVRCQNRWNCSSSNKWNGTTVHNMCSFKIELRAARSYGLSTKAFYDNLEVEKTEGPQKHLFIGETSDCGLYGAANSSIVKNIRTQLTDEKQNFEGRTIIAIGDKSRTGLSRTHSSNILLSVNEIGKRSLVFGYASADIVYNRFKSTIAYTTSRQKILSGDGIARSKSIQVYNSTNADILRSFQEFNLASVLYYTMEENATSEQSSRMTPMDNATKNTGKLINKINYLL
;
A
#
# COMPACT_ATOMS: atom_id res chain seq x y z
N MET A 1 17.24 -25.83 31.90
CA MET A 1 16.89 -24.47 32.39
C MET A 1 17.07 -23.34 31.36
N LYS A 2 18.26 -23.13 30.74
CA LYS A 2 18.49 -22.00 29.80
C LYS A 2 17.51 -21.91 28.61
N ASN A 3 17.09 -23.05 28.05
CA ASN A 3 16.14 -23.08 26.92
C ASN A 3 14.71 -22.69 27.31
N VAL A 4 14.28 -23.04 28.53
CA VAL A 4 12.96 -22.66 29.07
C VAL A 4 12.88 -21.14 29.24
N VAL A 5 13.89 -20.54 29.86
CA VAL A 5 13.96 -19.08 30.08
C VAL A 5 13.94 -18.33 28.74
N ARG A 6 14.64 -18.84 27.72
CA ARG A 6 14.65 -18.23 26.38
C ARG A 6 13.27 -18.29 25.70
N CYS A 7 12.56 -19.41 25.83
CA CYS A 7 11.19 -19.56 25.34
C CYS A 7 10.23 -18.65 26.11
N GLN A 8 10.36 -18.55 27.43
CA GLN A 8 9.54 -17.69 28.27
C GLN A 8 9.71 -16.20 27.91
N ASN A 9 10.96 -15.76 27.72
CA ASN A 9 11.25 -14.38 27.30
C ASN A 9 10.66 -14.07 25.92
N ARG A 10 10.72 -15.03 24.99
CA ARG A 10 10.09 -14.89 23.67
C ARG A 10 8.56 -14.84 23.76
N TRP A 11 7.96 -15.66 24.62
CA TRP A 11 6.52 -15.66 24.88
C TRP A 11 6.05 -14.33 25.48
N ASN A 12 6.78 -13.81 26.48
CA ASN A 12 6.52 -12.51 27.09
C ASN A 12 6.62 -11.35 26.08
N CYS A 13 7.61 -11.41 25.18
CA CYS A 13 7.79 -10.39 24.14
C CYS A 13 6.71 -10.48 23.04
N SER A 14 6.27 -11.69 22.67
CA SER A 14 5.19 -11.83 21.70
C SER A 14 3.83 -11.46 22.31
N SER A 15 3.57 -11.82 23.56
CA SER A 15 2.32 -11.49 24.25
C SER A 15 2.19 -10.00 24.50
N SER A 16 3.26 -9.31 24.90
CA SER A 16 3.27 -7.86 25.07
C SER A 16 3.03 -7.11 23.76
N ASN A 17 3.56 -7.61 22.65
CA ASN A 17 3.35 -7.04 21.32
C ASN A 17 1.98 -7.40 20.70
N LYS A 18 1.22 -8.33 21.31
CA LYS A 18 -0.07 -8.82 20.79
C LYS A 18 -1.22 -7.88 21.14
N TRP A 19 -1.26 -7.43 22.39
CA TRP A 19 -2.31 -6.61 22.98
C TRP A 19 -1.73 -5.65 24.03
N ASN A 20 -0.76 -4.82 23.67
CA ASN A 20 -0.51 -3.65 24.50
C ASN A 20 -1.70 -2.68 24.30
N GLY A 21 -2.10 -1.96 25.36
CA GLY A 21 -3.18 -0.96 25.28
C GLY A 21 -2.94 0.06 24.16
N THR A 22 -1.66 0.32 23.85
CA THR A 22 -1.20 1.14 22.74
C THR A 22 -1.63 0.61 21.37
N THR A 23 -1.58 -0.69 21.09
CA THR A 23 -1.92 -1.25 19.76
C THR A 23 -3.42 -1.18 19.51
N VAL A 24 -4.23 -1.42 20.55
CA VAL A 24 -5.69 -1.28 20.46
C VAL A 24 -6.08 0.18 20.29
N HIS A 25 -5.45 1.08 21.06
CA HIS A 25 -5.67 2.52 20.95
C HIS A 25 -5.25 3.05 19.58
N ASN A 26 -4.07 2.66 19.09
CA ASN A 26 -3.57 3.01 17.77
C ASN A 26 -4.51 2.52 16.67
N MET A 27 -4.98 1.27 16.74
CA MET A 27 -5.95 0.74 15.80
C MET A 27 -7.26 1.53 15.80
N CYS A 28 -7.71 2.01 16.96
CA CYS A 28 -8.87 2.90 17.05
C CYS A 28 -8.62 4.24 16.35
N SER A 29 -7.45 4.86 16.60
CA SER A 29 -7.03 6.12 15.94
C SER A 29 -7.02 5.99 14.42
N PHE A 30 -6.32 4.99 13.89
CA PHE A 30 -6.24 4.74 12.45
C PHE A 30 -7.62 4.50 11.82
N LYS A 31 -8.54 3.83 12.52
CA LYS A 31 -9.91 3.67 12.02
C LYS A 31 -10.70 4.99 11.97
N ILE A 32 -10.43 5.93 12.87
CA ILE A 32 -11.06 7.26 12.88
C ILE A 32 -10.50 8.09 11.72
N GLU A 33 -9.17 8.10 11.57
CA GLU A 33 -8.47 8.79 10.46
C GLU A 33 -8.90 8.23 9.10
N LEU A 34 -9.00 6.91 8.97
CA LEU A 34 -9.49 6.25 7.78
C LEU A 34 -10.94 6.63 7.41
N ARG A 35 -11.82 6.81 8.40
CA ARG A 35 -13.21 7.24 8.14
C ARG A 35 -13.24 8.62 7.49
N ALA A 36 -12.38 9.54 7.93
CA ALA A 36 -12.26 10.86 7.33
C ALA A 36 -11.64 10.78 5.93
N ALA A 37 -10.65 9.90 5.71
CA ALA A 37 -9.96 9.76 4.44
C ALA A 37 -10.80 9.08 3.33
N ARG A 38 -11.77 8.23 3.69
CA ARG A 38 -12.57 7.44 2.73
C ARG A 38 -13.39 8.27 1.75
N SER A 39 -13.84 9.47 2.14
CA SER A 39 -14.59 10.35 1.25
C SER A 39 -13.78 10.74 0.01
N TYR A 40 -12.49 11.03 0.19
CA TYR A 40 -11.56 11.37 -0.91
C TYR A 40 -11.35 10.19 -1.86
N GLY A 41 -11.19 8.97 -1.33
CA GLY A 41 -11.02 7.77 -2.16
C GLY A 41 -12.25 7.44 -3.00
N LEU A 42 -13.45 7.55 -2.40
CA LEU A 42 -14.72 7.26 -3.08
C LEU A 42 -15.02 8.28 -4.18
N SER A 43 -14.78 9.57 -3.92
CA SER A 43 -15.00 10.62 -4.92
C SER A 43 -14.07 10.46 -6.11
N THR A 44 -12.78 10.22 -5.88
CA THR A 44 -11.82 10.00 -6.97
C THR A 44 -12.13 8.74 -7.77
N LYS A 45 -12.56 7.66 -7.11
CA LYS A 45 -12.96 6.44 -7.82
C LYS A 45 -14.17 6.68 -8.71
N ALA A 46 -15.21 7.33 -8.19
CA ALA A 46 -16.39 7.68 -8.98
C ALA A 46 -16.03 8.58 -10.17
N PHE A 47 -15.10 9.51 -9.98
CA PHE A 47 -14.59 10.35 -11.06
C PHE A 47 -13.95 9.52 -12.18
N TYR A 48 -13.04 8.60 -11.85
CA TYR A 48 -12.40 7.74 -12.85
C TYR A 48 -13.32 6.70 -13.48
N ASP A 49 -14.32 6.19 -12.75
CA ASP A 49 -15.31 5.25 -13.29
C ASP A 49 -16.20 5.92 -14.37
N ASN A 50 -16.44 7.23 -14.24
CA ASN A 50 -17.19 8.03 -15.22
C ASN A 50 -16.31 8.55 -16.39
N LEU A 51 -14.98 8.51 -16.23
CA LEU A 51 -14.04 8.85 -17.29
C LEU A 51 -13.90 7.65 -18.23
N GLU A 52 -14.64 7.67 -19.34
CA GLU A 52 -14.42 6.75 -20.45
C GLU A 52 -13.11 7.11 -21.15
N VAL A 53 -12.03 6.46 -20.71
CA VAL A 53 -10.68 6.70 -21.27
C VAL A 53 -10.42 5.64 -22.33
N GLU A 54 -10.30 6.09 -23.58
CA GLU A 54 -9.81 5.26 -24.66
C GLU A 54 -8.37 4.81 -24.37
N LYS A 55 -8.10 3.52 -24.55
CA LYS A 55 -6.75 2.99 -24.38
C LYS A 55 -5.87 3.65 -25.43
N THR A 56 -4.85 4.39 -25.00
CA THR A 56 -3.89 4.95 -25.96
C THR A 56 -3.07 3.80 -26.52
N GLU A 57 -3.08 3.64 -27.84
CA GLU A 57 -2.29 2.64 -28.55
C GLU A 57 -0.85 3.13 -28.69
N GLY A 58 0.04 2.66 -27.81
CA GLY A 58 1.47 2.97 -27.87
C GLY A 58 2.21 2.60 -26.57
N PRO A 59 3.55 2.46 -26.61
CA PRO A 59 4.34 2.25 -25.41
C PRO A 59 4.27 3.51 -24.54
N GLN A 60 3.63 3.40 -23.38
CA GLN A 60 3.54 4.51 -22.44
C GLN A 60 4.44 4.27 -21.22
N LYS A 61 5.06 5.34 -20.75
CA LYS A 61 5.77 5.35 -19.46
C LYS A 61 4.75 5.19 -18.35
N HIS A 62 4.71 3.98 -17.78
CA HIS A 62 3.81 3.60 -16.71
C HIS A 62 4.54 3.54 -15.37
N LEU A 63 3.97 4.19 -14.37
CA LEU A 63 4.49 4.26 -13.00
C LEU A 63 3.73 3.30 -12.09
N PHE A 64 4.42 2.48 -11.32
CA PHE A 64 3.82 1.68 -10.25
C PHE A 64 4.24 2.22 -8.90
N ILE A 65 3.28 2.58 -8.05
CA ILE A 65 3.53 3.03 -6.68
C ILE A 65 3.16 1.87 -5.76
N GLY A 66 4.16 1.31 -5.08
CA GLY A 66 3.97 0.22 -4.11
C GLY A 66 3.99 0.76 -2.69
N GLU A 67 2.83 0.81 -2.04
CA GLU A 67 2.72 1.28 -0.67
C GLU A 67 2.96 0.15 0.32
N THR A 68 4.05 0.22 1.06
CA THR A 68 4.38 -0.78 2.09
C THR A 68 4.87 -0.10 3.34
N SER A 69 5.01 -0.88 4.39
CA SER A 69 5.59 -0.41 5.64
C SER A 69 7.10 -0.56 5.71
N ASP A 70 7.70 0.18 6.64
CA ASP A 70 9.12 0.09 6.95
C ASP A 70 9.42 -1.09 7.91
N CYS A 71 8.48 -1.35 8.80
CA CYS A 71 8.61 -2.37 9.83
C CYS A 71 8.28 -3.79 9.33
N GLY A 72 8.68 -4.80 10.09
CA GLY A 72 8.33 -6.21 9.84
C GLY A 72 7.16 -6.70 10.70
N LEU A 73 6.85 -8.01 10.59
CA LEU A 73 5.85 -8.73 11.39
C LEU A 73 4.36 -8.54 11.01
N TYR A 74 4.11 -8.07 9.79
CA TYR A 74 2.76 -7.82 9.22
C TYR A 74 2.21 -8.97 8.38
N GLY A 75 2.71 -10.19 8.60
CA GLY A 75 2.30 -11.37 7.87
C GLY A 75 2.46 -11.21 6.35
N ALA A 76 1.37 -11.38 5.61
CA ALA A 76 1.37 -11.37 4.15
C ALA A 76 1.07 -9.99 3.52
N ALA A 77 0.73 -8.96 4.30
CA ALA A 77 0.24 -7.67 3.79
C ALA A 77 1.24 -6.97 2.84
N ASN A 78 2.52 -6.91 3.21
CA ASN A 78 3.57 -6.34 2.35
C ASN A 78 3.90 -7.25 1.16
N SER A 79 3.79 -8.57 1.37
CA SER A 79 4.11 -9.56 0.33
C SER A 79 3.07 -9.60 -0.78
N SER A 80 1.79 -9.36 -0.47
CA SER A 80 0.71 -9.33 -1.48
C SER A 80 0.87 -8.15 -2.45
N ILE A 81 1.30 -6.99 -1.95
CA ILE A 81 1.58 -5.80 -2.76
C ILE A 81 2.76 -6.05 -3.71
N VAL A 82 3.88 -6.55 -3.19
CA VAL A 82 5.07 -6.88 -4.00
C VAL A 82 4.74 -7.95 -5.05
N LYS A 83 3.95 -8.96 -4.70
CA LYS A 83 3.50 -9.99 -5.66
C LYS A 83 2.63 -9.40 -6.76
N ASN A 84 1.66 -8.55 -6.41
CA ASN A 84 0.78 -7.92 -7.40
C ASN A 84 1.57 -7.07 -8.39
N ILE A 85 2.50 -6.23 -7.89
CA ILE A 85 3.41 -5.46 -8.74
C ILE A 85 4.25 -6.38 -9.62
N ARG A 86 4.84 -7.46 -9.07
CA ARG A 86 5.65 -8.41 -9.86
C ARG A 86 4.83 -9.07 -10.97
N THR A 87 3.60 -9.49 -10.70
CA THR A 87 2.71 -10.07 -11.71
C THR A 87 2.45 -9.07 -12.83
N GLN A 88 2.09 -7.83 -12.51
CA GLN A 88 1.91 -6.78 -13.52
C GLN A 88 3.20 -6.48 -14.29
N LEU A 89 4.35 -6.52 -13.61
CA LEU A 89 5.67 -6.35 -14.20
C LEU A 89 6.13 -7.55 -15.05
N THR A 90 5.45 -8.69 -14.99
CA THR A 90 5.73 -9.86 -15.85
C THR A 90 4.70 -9.98 -16.97
N ASP A 91 3.49 -9.45 -16.79
CA ASP A 91 2.44 -9.49 -17.80
C ASP A 91 2.90 -8.79 -19.10
N GLU A 92 3.13 -9.58 -20.15
CA GLU A 92 3.64 -9.16 -21.48
C GLU A 92 2.60 -8.36 -22.30
N LYS A 93 1.32 -8.47 -21.93
CA LYS A 93 0.21 -7.76 -22.61
C LYS A 93 0.27 -6.24 -22.46
N GLN A 94 1.12 -5.73 -21.57
CA GLN A 94 1.30 -4.31 -21.35
C GLN A 94 2.69 -3.89 -21.87
N ASN A 95 2.78 -3.45 -23.12
CA ASN A 95 4.00 -2.87 -23.68
C ASN A 95 4.29 -1.52 -22.99
N PHE A 96 4.98 -1.57 -21.85
CA PHE A 96 5.37 -0.38 -21.10
C PHE A 96 6.82 -0.02 -21.45
N GLU A 97 7.03 1.18 -21.96
CA GLU A 97 8.37 1.75 -22.11
C GLU A 97 8.91 2.13 -20.73
N GLY A 98 9.96 1.45 -20.26
CA GLY A 98 10.61 1.78 -18.98
C GLY A 98 9.66 1.75 -17.79
N ARG A 99 9.22 0.54 -17.38
CA ARG A 99 8.38 0.35 -16.17
C ARG A 99 9.09 0.95 -14.97
N THR A 100 8.53 2.04 -14.45
CA THR A 100 9.18 2.79 -13.37
C THR A 100 8.43 2.55 -12.07
N ILE A 101 9.12 2.14 -11.02
CA ILE A 101 8.55 1.79 -9.72
C ILE A 101 8.94 2.86 -8.71
N ILE A 102 7.95 3.35 -7.97
CA ILE A 102 8.16 4.11 -6.73
C ILE A 102 7.81 3.19 -5.57
N ALA A 103 8.82 2.92 -4.75
CA ALA A 103 8.70 2.17 -3.52
C ALA A 103 8.39 3.13 -2.37
N ILE A 104 7.20 3.04 -1.78
CA ILE A 104 6.90 3.71 -0.51
C ILE A 104 7.11 2.67 0.58
N GLY A 105 8.05 2.98 1.47
CA GLY A 105 8.53 2.11 2.54
C GLY A 105 9.57 1.06 2.10
N ASP A 106 10.38 0.62 3.07
CA ASP A 106 11.55 -0.23 2.81
C ASP A 106 11.22 -1.66 2.31
N LYS A 107 10.03 -2.18 2.62
CA LYS A 107 9.66 -3.55 2.28
C LYS A 107 9.37 -3.74 0.80
N SER A 108 8.75 -2.76 0.14
CA SER A 108 8.52 -2.79 -1.32
C SER A 108 9.86 -2.77 -2.06
N ARG A 109 10.78 -1.88 -1.67
CA ARG A 109 12.14 -1.82 -2.20
C ARG A 109 12.86 -3.15 -2.03
N THR A 110 12.89 -3.69 -0.81
CA THR A 110 13.59 -4.95 -0.52
C THR A 110 13.01 -6.14 -1.30
N GLY A 111 11.68 -6.18 -1.43
CA GLY A 111 10.97 -7.25 -2.15
C GLY A 111 11.18 -7.24 -3.66
N LEU A 112 11.35 -6.05 -4.25
CA LEU A 112 11.51 -5.84 -5.70
C LEU A 112 12.97 -5.73 -6.14
N SER A 113 13.88 -5.32 -5.26
CA SER A 113 15.31 -5.13 -5.55
C SER A 113 15.98 -6.39 -6.13
N ARG A 114 15.55 -7.59 -5.74
CA ARG A 114 16.13 -8.84 -6.27
C ARG A 114 15.75 -9.15 -7.72
N THR A 115 14.58 -8.72 -8.17
CA THR A 115 14.04 -9.10 -9.49
C THR A 115 13.99 -7.94 -10.47
N HIS A 116 13.73 -6.72 -9.99
CA HIS A 116 13.48 -5.53 -10.79
C HIS A 116 14.21 -4.30 -10.22
N SER A 117 15.48 -4.44 -9.83
CA SER A 117 16.28 -3.32 -9.29
C SER A 117 16.42 -2.17 -10.29
N SER A 118 16.62 -2.48 -11.56
CA SER A 118 16.76 -1.50 -12.66
C SER A 118 15.53 -0.61 -12.83
N ASN A 119 14.37 -1.05 -12.35
CA ASN A 119 13.09 -0.40 -12.59
C ASN A 119 12.68 0.50 -11.42
N ILE A 120 13.43 0.50 -10.30
CA ILE A 120 13.13 1.32 -9.13
C ILE A 120 13.71 2.73 -9.36
N LEU A 121 12.83 3.72 -9.48
CA LEU A 121 13.24 5.13 -9.62
C LEU A 121 13.49 5.78 -8.27
N LEU A 122 12.55 5.57 -7.35
CA LEU A 122 12.54 6.26 -6.08
C LEU A 122 12.10 5.31 -4.97
N SER A 123 12.83 5.37 -3.86
CA SER A 123 12.42 4.81 -2.58
C SER A 123 12.17 5.97 -1.64
N VAL A 124 10.99 6.01 -1.04
CA VAL A 124 10.65 7.00 -0.01
C VAL A 124 10.52 6.25 1.31
N ASN A 125 11.43 6.58 2.23
CA ASN A 125 11.41 6.14 3.61
C ASN A 125 11.17 7.39 4.45
N GLU A 126 10.31 7.30 5.47
CA GLU A 126 9.85 8.45 6.26
C GLU A 126 9.20 9.55 5.38
N ILE A 127 7.87 9.49 5.26
CA ILE A 127 7.08 10.45 4.47
C ILE A 127 7.39 11.88 4.94
N GLY A 128 7.84 12.75 4.03
CA GLY A 128 7.95 14.19 4.30
C GLY A 128 9.14 14.95 3.70
N LYS A 129 10.11 14.29 3.04
CA LYS A 129 11.35 14.99 2.59
C LYS A 129 11.46 15.30 1.09
N ARG A 130 10.58 14.79 0.22
CA ARG A 130 10.66 15.04 -1.23
C ARG A 130 9.29 15.27 -1.85
N SER A 131 9.19 16.34 -2.65
CA SER A 131 8.07 16.56 -3.57
C SER A 131 8.16 15.57 -4.73
N LEU A 132 7.07 14.88 -5.03
CA LEU A 132 6.95 13.98 -6.18
C LEU A 132 6.47 14.79 -7.38
N VAL A 133 7.35 15.04 -8.35
CA VAL A 133 6.94 15.62 -9.64
C VAL A 133 6.58 14.48 -10.58
N PHE A 134 5.31 14.41 -10.97
CA PHE A 134 4.79 13.35 -11.84
C PHE A 134 4.96 13.71 -13.31
N GLY A 135 6.03 13.21 -13.93
CA GLY A 135 6.27 13.32 -15.39
C GLY A 135 5.81 12.08 -16.19
N TYR A 136 4.86 11.30 -15.68
CA TYR A 136 4.45 10.00 -16.24
C TYR A 136 3.03 10.06 -16.84
N ALA A 137 2.78 9.26 -17.88
CA ALA A 137 1.50 9.25 -18.62
C ALA A 137 0.37 8.58 -17.82
N SER A 138 0.69 7.56 -17.04
CA SER A 138 -0.25 6.81 -16.19
C SER A 138 0.46 6.23 -14.97
N ALA A 139 -0.21 6.22 -13.82
CA ALA A 139 0.31 5.65 -12.59
C ALA A 139 -0.72 4.74 -11.91
N ASP A 140 -0.29 3.57 -11.44
CA ASP A 140 -1.11 2.68 -10.60
C ASP A 140 -0.55 2.65 -9.18
N ILE A 141 -1.38 3.00 -8.20
CA ILE A 141 -1.06 2.82 -6.77
C ILE A 141 -1.60 1.46 -6.32
N VAL A 142 -0.70 0.62 -5.81
CA VAL A 142 -1.01 -0.70 -5.25
C VAL A 142 -0.92 -0.61 -3.73
N TYR A 143 -2.05 -0.84 -3.07
CA TYR A 143 -2.20 -0.72 -1.62
C TYR A 143 -3.13 -1.81 -1.08
N ASN A 144 -3.18 -1.96 0.25
CA ASN A 144 -4.11 -2.86 0.90
C ASN A 144 -5.34 -2.09 1.39
N ARG A 145 -6.53 -2.49 0.93
CA ARG A 145 -7.81 -1.97 1.39
C ARG A 145 -8.29 -2.72 2.61
N PHE A 146 -8.62 -1.98 3.66
CA PHE A 146 -9.13 -2.49 4.92
C PHE A 146 -10.60 -2.90 4.79
N LYS A 147 -10.92 -4.19 4.99
CA LYS A 147 -12.31 -4.68 5.06
C LYS A 147 -12.76 -4.84 6.51
N SER A 148 -11.96 -5.56 7.30
CA SER A 148 -12.22 -5.81 8.71
C SER A 148 -10.90 -6.00 9.46
N THR A 149 -10.95 -6.08 10.78
CA THR A 149 -9.77 -6.33 11.63
C THR A 149 -9.00 -7.61 11.25
N ILE A 150 -9.63 -8.54 10.54
CA ILE A 150 -9.03 -9.82 10.14
C ILE A 150 -8.73 -9.84 8.64
N ALA A 151 -9.56 -9.19 7.82
CA ALA A 151 -9.50 -9.28 6.37
C ALA A 151 -9.13 -7.94 5.73
N TYR A 152 -8.18 -8.01 4.80
CA TYR A 152 -7.81 -6.94 3.89
C TYR A 152 -7.77 -7.48 2.46
N THR A 153 -7.81 -6.61 1.47
CA THR A 153 -7.72 -6.99 0.06
C THR A 153 -6.79 -6.04 -0.67
N THR A 154 -5.82 -6.57 -1.40
CA THR A 154 -4.92 -5.75 -2.21
C THR A 154 -5.69 -5.21 -3.41
N SER A 155 -5.79 -3.90 -3.51
CA SER A 155 -6.48 -3.17 -4.58
C SER A 155 -5.52 -2.26 -5.32
N ARG A 156 -5.96 -1.81 -6.50
CA ARG A 156 -5.20 -0.89 -7.35
C ARG A 156 -6.07 0.32 -7.61
N GLN A 157 -5.49 1.51 -7.42
CA GLN A 157 -6.11 2.76 -7.82
C GLN A 157 -5.34 3.32 -9.00
N LYS A 158 -6.05 3.56 -10.11
CA LYS A 158 -5.45 4.14 -11.31
C LYS A 158 -5.45 5.66 -11.21
N ILE A 159 -4.37 6.28 -11.66
CA ILE A 159 -4.20 7.71 -11.82
C ILE A 159 -3.76 7.99 -13.25
N LEU A 160 -4.40 8.97 -13.85
CA LEU A 160 -4.11 9.42 -15.21
C LEU A 160 -3.39 10.76 -15.19
N SER A 161 -2.52 10.98 -16.16
CA SER A 161 -1.96 12.30 -16.44
C SER A 161 -3.04 13.27 -16.93
N GLY A 162 -2.78 14.57 -16.79
CA GLY A 162 -3.68 15.63 -17.27
C GLY A 162 -3.99 15.50 -18.75
N ASP A 163 -3.01 15.11 -19.56
CA ASP A 163 -3.20 14.81 -20.99
C ASP A 163 -4.17 13.63 -21.21
N GLY A 164 -4.10 12.61 -20.36
CA GLY A 164 -5.01 11.47 -20.39
C GLY A 164 -6.45 11.85 -20.01
N ILE A 165 -6.62 12.79 -19.08
CA ILE A 165 -7.94 13.30 -18.67
C ILE A 165 -8.51 14.21 -19.77
N ALA A 166 -7.69 15.07 -20.38
CA ALA A 166 -8.10 15.99 -21.45
C ALA A 166 -8.60 15.26 -22.71
N ARG A 167 -8.11 14.04 -22.97
CA ARG A 167 -8.55 13.19 -24.10
C ARG A 167 -9.90 12.50 -23.87
N SER A 168 -10.39 12.44 -22.64
CA SER A 168 -11.64 11.74 -22.34
C SER A 168 -12.85 12.51 -22.89
N LYS A 169 -13.86 11.79 -23.40
CA LYS A 169 -15.06 12.41 -23.98
C LYS A 169 -15.96 13.06 -22.92
N SER A 170 -15.96 12.49 -21.71
CA SER A 170 -16.74 12.96 -20.57
C SER A 170 -16.28 14.32 -20.02
N ILE A 171 -15.02 14.73 -20.28
CA ILE A 171 -14.52 16.02 -19.76
C ILE A 171 -15.21 17.23 -20.42
N GLN A 172 -15.75 17.06 -21.63
CA GLN A 172 -16.43 18.12 -22.37
C GLN A 172 -17.73 18.60 -21.70
N VAL A 173 -18.32 17.80 -20.80
CA VAL A 173 -19.50 18.17 -20.01
C VAL A 173 -19.15 19.23 -18.95
N TYR A 174 -17.87 19.37 -18.58
CA TYR A 174 -17.42 20.34 -17.59
C TYR A 174 -17.12 21.70 -18.24
N ASN A 175 -17.86 22.73 -17.80
CA ASN A 175 -17.76 24.10 -18.33
C ASN A 175 -16.44 24.83 -18.00
N SER A 176 -15.60 24.29 -17.11
CA SER A 176 -14.40 24.96 -16.58
C SER A 176 -13.10 24.21 -16.91
N THR A 177 -12.90 23.84 -18.17
CA THR A 177 -11.75 23.03 -18.63
C THR A 177 -10.59 23.91 -19.11
N ASN A 178 -10.17 24.89 -18.30
CA ASN A 178 -8.92 25.62 -18.56
C ASN A 178 -7.72 24.72 -18.24
N ALA A 179 -6.65 24.80 -19.04
CA ALA A 179 -5.44 23.96 -18.84
C ALA A 179 -4.83 24.11 -17.44
N ASP A 180 -4.82 25.34 -16.89
CA ASP A 180 -4.27 25.63 -15.56
C ASP A 180 -5.11 25.02 -14.41
N ILE A 181 -6.43 25.02 -14.58
CA ILE A 181 -7.36 24.42 -13.60
C ILE A 181 -7.19 22.90 -13.62
N LEU A 182 -7.06 22.30 -14.81
CA LEU A 182 -6.89 20.85 -14.94
C LEU A 182 -5.59 20.38 -14.28
N ARG A 183 -4.50 21.14 -14.46
CA ARG A 183 -3.22 20.88 -13.79
C ARG A 183 -3.35 20.95 -12.27
N SER A 184 -3.94 22.03 -11.75
CA SER A 184 -4.15 22.22 -10.30
C SER A 184 -5.03 21.11 -9.71
N PHE A 185 -6.08 20.72 -10.44
CA PHE A 185 -6.95 19.62 -10.07
C PHE A 185 -6.21 18.29 -10.03
N GLN A 186 -5.35 18.01 -11.02
CA GLN A 186 -4.56 16.78 -11.06
C GLN A 186 -3.60 16.69 -9.87
N GLU A 187 -2.89 17.78 -9.54
CA GLU A 187 -1.98 17.84 -8.40
C GLU A 187 -2.74 17.61 -7.08
N PHE A 188 -3.91 18.23 -6.91
CA PHE A 188 -4.77 18.02 -5.73
C PHE A 188 -5.34 16.58 -5.66
N ASN A 189 -5.81 16.03 -6.78
CA ASN A 189 -6.39 14.70 -6.84
C ASN A 189 -5.34 13.64 -6.50
N LEU A 190 -4.14 13.78 -7.04
CA LEU A 190 -3.01 12.91 -6.73
C LEU A 190 -2.67 12.92 -5.24
N ALA A 191 -2.57 14.09 -4.62
CA ALA A 191 -2.32 14.22 -3.19
C ALA A 191 -3.44 13.58 -2.36
N SER A 192 -4.69 13.77 -2.76
CA SER A 192 -5.87 13.20 -2.11
C SER A 192 -5.90 11.67 -2.18
N VAL A 193 -5.57 11.11 -3.35
CA VAL A 193 -5.50 9.65 -3.53
C VAL A 193 -4.37 9.06 -2.71
N LEU A 194 -3.16 9.65 -2.77
CA LEU A 194 -2.02 9.18 -1.98
C LEU A 194 -2.34 9.19 -0.49
N TYR A 195 -2.96 10.26 0.01
CA TYR A 195 -3.41 10.31 1.40
C TYR A 195 -4.40 9.17 1.72
N TYR A 196 -5.41 8.97 0.87
CA TYR A 196 -6.40 7.90 1.05
C TYR A 196 -5.77 6.50 1.06
N THR A 197 -4.89 6.20 0.10
CA THR A 197 -4.25 4.88 -0.03
C THR A 197 -3.33 4.60 1.14
N MET A 198 -2.58 5.60 1.60
CA MET A 198 -1.72 5.51 2.77
C MET A 198 -2.50 5.19 4.05
N GLU A 199 -3.64 5.85 4.29
CA GLU A 199 -4.48 5.59 5.47
C GLU A 199 -5.13 4.19 5.45
N GLU A 200 -5.59 3.73 4.27
CA GLU A 200 -6.08 2.36 4.08
C GLU A 200 -4.97 1.32 4.35
N ASN A 201 -3.76 1.60 3.89
CA ASN A 201 -2.61 0.71 4.06
C ASN A 201 -2.14 0.67 5.52
N ALA A 202 -2.04 1.82 6.20
CA ALA A 202 -1.67 1.91 7.61
C ALA A 202 -2.66 1.16 8.51
N THR A 203 -3.96 1.33 8.28
CA THR A 203 -5.00 0.59 9.02
C THR A 203 -4.94 -0.91 8.75
N SER A 204 -4.75 -1.31 7.49
CA SER A 204 -4.59 -2.70 7.09
C SER A 204 -3.35 -3.34 7.71
N GLU A 205 -2.25 -2.62 7.77
CA GLU A 205 -1.00 -3.05 8.37
C GLU A 205 -1.19 -3.33 9.88
N GLN A 206 -1.77 -2.39 10.62
CA GLN A 206 -2.03 -2.60 12.06
C GLN A 206 -2.95 -3.80 12.30
N SER A 207 -3.97 -3.98 11.44
CA SER A 207 -4.84 -5.18 11.50
C SER A 207 -4.04 -6.47 11.32
N SER A 208 -3.13 -6.48 10.35
CA SER A 208 -2.36 -7.65 9.97
C SER A 208 -1.29 -8.03 10.99
N ARG A 209 -0.87 -7.12 11.86
CA ARG A 209 0.14 -7.37 12.91
C ARG A 209 -0.36 -8.31 14.00
N MET A 210 -1.67 -8.27 14.28
CA MET A 210 -2.26 -9.00 15.40
C MET A 210 -2.21 -10.52 15.17
N THR A 211 -2.53 -11.01 13.96
CA THR A 211 -2.63 -12.44 13.67
C THR A 211 -1.29 -13.21 13.75
N PRO A 212 -0.17 -12.72 13.17
CA PRO A 212 1.13 -13.35 13.32
C PRO A 212 1.58 -13.40 14.78
N MET A 213 1.30 -12.35 15.56
CA MET A 213 1.68 -12.27 16.96
C MET A 213 0.87 -13.24 17.84
N ASP A 214 -0.42 -13.37 17.54
CA ASP A 214 -1.32 -14.38 18.09
C ASP A 214 -0.79 -15.79 17.88
N ASN A 215 -0.41 -16.08 16.64
CA ASN A 215 0.12 -17.38 16.26
C ASN A 215 1.49 -17.65 16.91
N ALA A 216 2.37 -16.66 16.97
CA ALA A 216 3.67 -16.77 17.64
C ALA A 216 3.53 -17.06 19.15
N THR A 217 2.60 -16.40 19.82
CA THR A 217 2.33 -16.61 21.26
C THR A 217 1.79 -18.02 21.51
N LYS A 218 0.84 -18.48 20.70
CA LYS A 218 0.29 -19.85 20.81
C LYS A 218 1.36 -20.91 20.53
N ASN A 219 2.19 -20.70 19.51
CA ASN A 219 3.26 -21.63 19.17
C ASN A 219 4.32 -21.72 20.28
N THR A 220 4.70 -20.58 20.87
CA THR A 220 5.66 -20.55 21.96
C THR A 220 5.09 -21.19 23.23
N GLY A 221 3.80 -21.00 23.53
CA GLY A 221 3.13 -21.68 24.64
C GLY A 221 3.14 -23.21 24.49
N LYS A 222 2.87 -23.72 23.27
CA LYS A 222 2.99 -25.17 22.98
C LYS A 222 4.42 -25.69 23.19
N LEU A 223 5.43 -24.91 22.83
CA LEU A 223 6.84 -25.29 23.04
C LEU A 223 7.20 -25.32 24.52
N ILE A 224 6.76 -24.34 25.32
CA ILE A 224 6.98 -24.31 26.76
C ILE A 224 6.38 -25.55 27.42
N ASN A 225 5.13 -25.88 27.09
CA ASN A 225 4.47 -27.08 27.61
C ASN A 225 5.26 -28.35 27.23
N LYS A 226 5.67 -28.49 25.96
CA LYS A 226 6.48 -29.63 25.51
C LYS A 226 7.80 -29.74 26.27
N ILE A 227 8.51 -28.63 26.49
CA ILE A 227 9.78 -28.64 27.22
C ILE A 227 9.55 -29.02 28.69
N ASN A 228 8.45 -28.56 29.30
CA ASN A 228 8.11 -28.91 30.68
C ASN A 228 7.74 -30.39 30.85
N TYR A 229 7.16 -31.04 29.84
CA TYR A 229 6.90 -32.49 29.87
C TYR A 229 8.15 -33.35 29.62
N LEU A 230 9.21 -32.77 29.06
CA LEU A 230 10.47 -33.46 28.75
C LEU A 230 11.56 -33.27 29.81
N LEU A 231 11.32 -32.38 30.79
CA LEU A 231 12.17 -32.11 31.95
C LEU A 231 11.64 -32.86 33.16
#